data_AF-A0A5S9WN57-F1
#
_entry.id   AF-A0A5S9WN57-F1
#
_cell.length_a   1.000
_cell.length_b   1.000
_cell.length_c   1.000
_cell.angle_alpha   90.00
_cell.angle_beta   90.00
_cell.angle_gamma   90.00
#
_symmetry.space_group_name_H-M   'P 1'
#
loop_
_entity.id
_entity.type
_entity.pdbx_description
1 polymer ?
#
loop_
_entity_poly.entity_id
_entity_poly.type
_entity_poly.pdbx_seq_one_letter_code
_entity_poly.pdbx_strand_id
1 'polypeptide(L)'
;MEALIHHFTLLSDQALVDKTFDPSRIEDLMRLFEVDSYKAWAALESEQQQELEEAEESLREAELELDRDMEWGMEEYRRTLEEMERMEAAELKELEEKAETARRTGNLMEKAATVAAKRHIAAAMGSAAASMRSAWKTAAGNKVHPS
;
A
#
# COMPACT_ATOMS: atom_id res chain seq x y z
N MET A 1 -26.73 42.09 -31.02
CA MET A 1 -25.82 41.89 -32.16
C MET A 1 -26.52 41.47 -33.46
N GLU A 2 -27.19 40.32 -33.55
CA GLU A 2 -27.80 39.82 -34.81
C GLU A 2 -28.72 40.82 -35.53
N ALA A 3 -29.60 41.50 -34.78
CA ALA A 3 -30.48 42.52 -35.35
C ALA A 3 -29.71 43.72 -35.94
N LEU A 4 -28.56 44.07 -35.36
CA LEU A 4 -27.70 45.15 -35.87
C LEU A 4 -26.99 44.70 -37.15
N ILE A 5 -26.55 43.44 -37.23
CA ILE A 5 -25.94 42.83 -38.43
C ILE A 5 -26.93 42.84 -39.58
N HIS A 6 -28.16 42.36 -39.33
CA HIS A 6 -29.22 42.39 -40.34
C HIS A 6 -29.51 43.82 -40.82
N HIS A 7 -29.58 44.80 -39.91
CA HIS A 7 -29.82 46.19 -40.27
C HIS A 7 -28.65 46.79 -41.06
N PHE A 8 -27.43 46.39 -40.76
CA PHE A 8 -26.24 46.80 -41.50
C PHE A 8 -26.26 46.29 -42.93
N THR A 9 -26.63 45.02 -43.13
CA THR A 9 -26.80 44.44 -44.47
C THR A 9 -27.85 45.22 -45.27
N LEU A 10 -29.00 45.52 -44.65
CA LEU A 10 -30.09 46.23 -45.31
C LEU A 10 -29.72 47.67 -45.69
N LEU A 11 -29.03 48.40 -44.82
CA LEU A 11 -28.52 49.75 -45.13
C LEU A 11 -27.43 49.71 -46.20
N SER A 12 -26.57 48.69 -46.17
CA SER A 12 -25.50 48.51 -47.16
C SER A 12 -26.07 48.24 -48.56
N ASP A 13 -27.08 47.38 -48.66
CA ASP A 13 -27.80 47.11 -49.91
C ASP A 13 -28.51 48.38 -50.42
N GLN A 14 -29.10 49.15 -49.52
CA GLN A 14 -29.78 50.39 -49.87
C GLN A 14 -28.80 51.46 -50.41
N ALA A 15 -27.61 51.57 -49.82
CA ALA A 15 -26.56 52.48 -50.27
C ALA A 15 -26.02 52.18 -51.69
N LEU A 16 -26.11 50.93 -52.14
CA LEU A 16 -25.69 50.53 -53.49
C LEU A 16 -26.68 50.97 -54.58
N VAL A 17 -27.95 51.09 -54.24
CA VAL A 17 -29.04 51.31 -55.22
C VAL A 17 -29.57 52.75 -55.17
N ASP A 18 -29.64 53.36 -53.99
CA ASP A 18 -30.17 54.71 -53.79
C ASP A 18 -29.08 55.79 -53.87
N LYS A 19 -29.13 56.63 -54.91
CA LYS A 19 -28.18 57.76 -55.10
C LYS A 19 -28.37 58.91 -54.12
N THR A 20 -29.49 58.94 -53.38
CA THR A 20 -29.81 59.94 -52.36
C THR A 20 -29.60 59.41 -50.94
N PHE A 21 -28.98 58.24 -50.81
CA PHE A 21 -28.71 57.61 -49.53
C PHE A 21 -27.91 58.55 -48.61
N ASP A 22 -28.33 58.62 -47.35
CA ASP A 22 -27.66 59.38 -46.30
C ASP A 22 -26.66 58.49 -45.54
N PRO A 23 -25.33 58.70 -45.70
CA PRO A 23 -24.31 57.91 -45.03
C PRO A 23 -24.36 57.97 -43.50
N SER A 24 -24.93 59.03 -42.91
CA SER A 24 -25.00 59.19 -41.46
C SER A 24 -25.80 58.07 -40.78
N ARG A 25 -26.73 57.44 -41.51
CA ARG A 25 -27.50 56.27 -41.04
C ARG A 25 -26.63 55.06 -40.74
N ILE A 26 -25.54 54.87 -41.50
CA ILE A 26 -24.57 53.81 -41.24
C ILE A 26 -23.72 54.17 -40.03
N GLU A 27 -23.29 55.42 -39.89
CA GLU A 27 -22.54 55.88 -38.71
C GLU A 27 -23.33 55.72 -37.41
N ASP A 28 -24.62 56.07 -37.42
CA ASP A 28 -25.51 55.85 -36.28
C ASP A 28 -25.60 54.37 -35.91
N LEU A 29 -25.70 53.49 -36.91
CA LEU A 29 -25.71 52.05 -36.68
C LEU A 29 -24.35 51.54 -36.15
N MET A 30 -23.23 52.09 -36.64
CA MET A 30 -21.90 51.73 -36.15
C MET A 30 -21.70 52.14 -34.69
N ARG A 31 -22.22 53.30 -34.27
CA ARG A 31 -22.23 53.69 -32.84
C ARG A 31 -23.00 52.69 -31.97
N LEU A 32 -24.12 52.17 -32.46
CA LEU A 32 -24.88 51.13 -31.74
C LEU A 32 -24.09 49.81 -31.66
N PHE A 33 -23.39 49.43 -32.74
CA PHE A 33 -22.51 48.27 -32.75
C PHE A 33 -21.38 48.36 -31.73
N GLU A 34 -20.73 49.51 -31.66
CA GLU A 34 -19.65 49.76 -30.69
C GLU A 34 -20.16 49.58 -29.26
N VAL A 35 -21.29 50.20 -28.92
CA VAL A 35 -21.88 50.08 -27.58
C VAL A 35 -22.32 48.64 -27.27
N ASP A 36 -22.95 47.95 -28.21
CA ASP A 36 -23.40 46.56 -28.03
C ASP A 36 -22.20 45.61 -27.86
N SER A 37 -21.11 45.84 -28.61
CA SER A 37 -19.87 45.06 -28.53
C SER A 37 -19.18 45.25 -27.18
N TYR A 38 -19.05 46.49 -26.71
CA TYR A 38 -18.47 46.75 -25.40
C TYR A 38 -19.29 46.14 -24.26
N LYS A 39 -20.62 46.19 -24.35
CA LYS A 39 -21.49 45.53 -23.37
C LYS A 39 -21.32 44.02 -23.39
N ALA A 40 -21.28 43.41 -24.57
CA ALA A 40 -21.08 41.98 -24.71
C ALA A 40 -19.72 41.54 -24.16
N TRP A 41 -18.66 42.31 -24.43
CA TRP A 41 -17.33 42.04 -23.87
C TRP A 41 -17.28 42.20 -22.37
N ALA A 42 -17.86 43.27 -21.81
CA ALA A 42 -17.89 43.46 -20.36
C ALA A 42 -18.70 42.36 -19.65
N ALA A 43 -19.80 41.90 -20.26
CA ALA A 43 -20.58 40.79 -19.73
C ALA A 43 -19.78 39.48 -19.77
N LEU A 44 -19.11 39.19 -20.88
CA LEU A 44 -18.27 38.01 -21.04
C LEU A 44 -17.08 38.00 -20.07
N GLU A 45 -16.40 39.14 -19.89
CA GLU A 45 -15.30 39.28 -18.93
C GLU A 45 -15.78 39.04 -17.50
N SER A 46 -16.95 39.58 -17.14
CA SER A 46 -17.56 39.34 -15.83
C SER A 46 -17.94 37.89 -15.61
N GLU A 47 -18.50 37.21 -16.62
CA GLU A 47 -18.88 35.79 -16.54
C GLU A 47 -17.62 34.92 -16.40
N GLN A 48 -16.60 35.14 -17.22
CA GLN A 48 -15.34 34.41 -17.14
C GLN A 48 -14.63 34.60 -15.79
N GLN A 49 -14.69 35.81 -15.23
CA GLN A 49 -14.09 36.07 -13.93
C GLN A 49 -14.85 35.35 -12.81
N GLN A 50 -16.18 35.29 -12.88
CA GLN A 50 -16.97 34.51 -11.94
C GLN A 50 -16.68 33.01 -12.08
N GLU A 51 -16.65 32.48 -13.30
CA GLU A 51 -16.31 31.07 -13.56
C GLU A 51 -14.90 30.72 -13.05
N LEU A 52 -13.93 31.64 -13.20
CA LEU A 52 -12.59 31.46 -12.67
C LEU A 52 -12.58 31.41 -11.15
N GLU A 53 -13.28 32.33 -10.48
CA GLU A 53 -13.37 32.37 -9.02
C GLU A 53 -14.02 31.08 -8.47
N GLU A 54 -15.10 30.61 -9.09
CA GLU A 54 -15.78 29.36 -8.72
C GLU A 54 -14.88 28.14 -8.95
N ALA A 55 -14.14 28.11 -10.06
CA ALA A 55 -13.19 27.03 -10.37
C ALA A 55 -12.02 27.02 -9.37
N GLU A 56 -11.48 28.17 -9.00
CA GLU A 56 -10.41 28.28 -8.00
C GLU A 56 -10.87 27.89 -6.59
N GLU A 57 -12.11 28.22 -6.22
CA GLU A 57 -12.68 27.80 -4.93
C GLU A 57 -12.86 26.28 -4.90
N SER A 58 -13.44 25.70 -5.96
CA SER A 58 -13.60 24.25 -6.09
C SER A 58 -12.26 23.51 -6.06
N LEU A 59 -11.23 24.05 -6.72
CA LEU A 59 -9.89 23.47 -6.69
C LEU A 59 -9.29 23.52 -5.29
N ARG A 60 -9.43 24.64 -4.57
CA ARG A 60 -8.97 24.78 -3.19
C ARG A 60 -9.69 23.81 -2.25
N GLU A 61 -10.99 23.61 -2.40
CA GLU A 61 -11.74 22.63 -1.61
C GLU A 61 -11.24 21.20 -1.88
N ALA A 62 -11.02 20.85 -3.15
CA ALA A 62 -10.51 19.54 -3.54
C ALA A 62 -9.08 19.29 -3.00
N GLU A 63 -8.21 20.31 -3.02
CA GLU A 63 -6.87 20.23 -2.44
C GLU A 63 -6.92 19.99 -0.92
N LEU A 64 -7.79 20.71 -0.20
CA LEU A 64 -7.97 20.52 1.25
C LEU A 64 -8.51 19.12 1.60
N GLU A 65 -9.44 18.59 0.80
CA GLU A 65 -9.94 17.23 0.97
C GLU A 65 -8.83 16.20 0.73
N LEU A 66 -8.07 16.37 -0.35
CA LEU A 66 -6.95 15.48 -0.68
C LEU A 66 -5.88 15.49 0.41
N ASP A 67 -5.50 16.67 0.90
CA ASP A 67 -4.51 16.80 1.98
C ASP A 67 -4.98 16.10 3.26
N ARG A 68 -6.24 16.28 3.63
CA ARG A 68 -6.84 15.61 4.78
C ARG A 68 -6.82 14.08 4.64
N ASP A 69 -7.20 13.57 3.48
CA ASP A 69 -7.23 12.14 3.20
C ASP A 69 -5.81 11.55 3.16
N MET A 70 -4.84 12.28 2.62
CA MET A 70 -3.44 11.89 2.64
C MET A 70 -2.85 11.87 4.05
N GLU A 71 -3.11 12.89 4.86
CA GLU A 71 -2.67 12.93 6.25
C GLU A 71 -3.24 11.76 7.04
N TRP A 72 -4.55 11.51 6.91
CA TRP A 72 -5.21 10.39 7.57
C TRP A 72 -4.66 9.03 7.09
N GLY A 73 -4.51 8.86 5.78
CA GLY A 73 -3.96 7.64 5.19
C GLY A 73 -2.52 7.37 5.61
N MET A 74 -1.68 8.39 5.70
CA MET A 74 -0.30 8.25 6.18
C MET A 74 -0.23 7.92 7.67
N GLU A 75 -1.11 8.50 8.48
CA GLU A 75 -1.18 8.20 9.92
C GLU A 75 -1.63 6.75 10.17
N GLU A 76 -2.65 6.28 9.47
CA GLU A 76 -3.08 4.86 9.53
C GLU A 76 -1.99 3.92 9.01
N TYR A 77 -1.30 4.28 7.93
CA TYR A 77 -0.16 3.51 7.43
C TYR A 77 0.99 3.43 8.46
N ARG A 78 1.32 4.55 9.11
CA ARG A 78 2.31 4.56 10.19
C ARG A 78 1.89 3.65 11.34
N ARG A 79 0.64 3.74 11.79
CA ARG A 79 0.11 2.91 12.87
C ARG A 79 0.16 1.43 12.53
N THR A 80 -0.24 1.05 11.31
CA THR A 80 -0.21 -0.35 10.86
C THR A 80 1.22 -0.89 10.79
N LEU A 81 2.19 -0.10 10.31
CA LEU A 81 3.60 -0.50 10.36
C LEU A 81 4.09 -0.72 11.79
N GLU A 82 3.79 0.19 12.72
CA GLU A 82 4.18 0.02 14.12
C GLU A 82 3.52 -1.21 14.78
N GLU A 83 2.26 -1.50 14.43
CA GLU A 83 1.58 -2.70 14.90
C GLU A 83 2.22 -3.97 14.32
N MET A 84 2.60 -3.97 13.04
CA MET A 84 3.35 -5.06 12.41
C MET A 84 4.70 -5.29 13.08
N GLU A 85 5.51 -4.25 13.27
CA GLU A 85 6.82 -4.37 13.93
C GLU A 85 6.70 -4.94 15.35
N ARG A 86 5.66 -4.54 16.11
CA ARG A 86 5.39 -5.09 17.45
C ARG A 86 5.02 -6.57 17.39
N MET A 87 4.19 -6.96 16.43
CA MET A 87 3.80 -8.37 16.24
C MET A 87 5.01 -9.22 15.82
N GLU A 88 5.80 -8.77 14.85
CA GLU A 88 7.00 -9.45 14.40
C GLU A 88 8.00 -9.65 15.55
N ALA A 89 8.23 -8.62 16.37
CA ALA A 89 9.10 -8.72 17.53
C ALA A 89 8.57 -9.72 18.58
N ALA A 90 7.24 -9.76 18.79
CA ALA A 90 6.62 -10.72 19.69
C ALA A 90 6.72 -12.16 19.17
N GLU A 91 6.46 -12.38 17.88
CA GLU A 91 6.58 -13.69 17.23
C GLU A 91 8.03 -14.19 17.25
N LEU A 92 9.00 -13.31 16.96
CA LEU A 92 10.43 -13.66 17.01
C LEU A 92 10.82 -14.11 18.41
N LYS A 93 10.42 -13.36 19.44
CA LYS A 93 10.69 -13.72 20.84
C LYS A 93 10.07 -15.06 21.22
N GLU A 94 8.83 -15.31 20.80
CA GLU A 94 8.16 -16.59 21.06
C GLU A 94 8.89 -17.75 20.38
N LEU A 95 9.36 -17.56 19.14
CA LEU A 95 10.15 -18.55 18.42
C LEU A 95 11.49 -18.83 19.10
N GLU A 96 12.19 -17.80 19.57
CA GLU A 96 13.43 -17.95 20.34
C GLU A 96 13.20 -18.74 21.62
N GLU A 97 12.15 -18.42 22.40
CA GLU A 97 11.80 -19.14 23.62
C GLU A 97 11.46 -20.62 23.34
N LYS A 98 10.69 -20.89 22.28
CA LYS A 98 10.38 -22.26 21.83
C LYS A 98 11.65 -23.01 21.42
N ALA A 99 12.54 -22.39 20.66
CA ALA A 99 13.79 -22.98 20.20
C ALA A 99 14.74 -23.28 21.38
N GLU A 100 14.87 -22.35 22.33
CA GLU A 100 15.64 -22.57 23.55
C GLU A 100 15.09 -23.73 24.37
N THR A 101 13.77 -23.79 24.52
CA THR A 101 13.10 -24.87 25.26
C THR A 101 13.35 -26.21 24.58
N ALA A 102 13.20 -26.29 23.26
CA ALA A 102 13.49 -27.49 22.48
C ALA A 102 14.98 -27.91 22.60
N ARG A 103 15.91 -26.95 22.61
CA ARG A 103 17.34 -27.24 22.81
C ARG A 103 17.62 -27.81 24.19
N ARG A 104 17.03 -27.22 25.24
CA ARG A 104 17.21 -27.69 26.63
C ARG A 104 16.64 -29.10 26.81
N THR A 105 15.43 -29.35 26.29
CA THR A 105 14.81 -30.69 26.37
C THR A 105 15.60 -31.72 25.57
N GLY A 106 16.04 -31.39 24.35
CA GLY A 106 16.90 -32.25 23.54
C GLY A 106 18.19 -32.65 24.27
N ASN A 107 18.90 -31.68 24.85
CA ASN A 107 20.11 -31.94 25.63
C ASN A 107 19.86 -32.84 26.86
N LEU A 108 18.72 -32.69 27.53
CA LEU A 108 18.34 -33.55 28.66
C LEU A 108 18.04 -34.99 28.20
N MET A 109 17.30 -35.14 27.10
CA MET A 109 16.99 -36.45 26.51
C MET A 109 18.26 -37.15 26.04
N GLU A 110 19.19 -36.43 25.39
CA GLU A 110 20.49 -36.97 24.98
C GLU A 110 21.30 -37.50 26.18
N LYS A 111 21.38 -36.72 27.27
CA LYS A 111 22.07 -37.15 28.50
C LYS A 111 21.41 -38.39 29.10
N ALA A 112 20.09 -38.43 29.17
CA ALA A 112 19.34 -39.57 29.70
C ALA A 112 19.56 -40.84 28.85
N ALA A 113 19.47 -40.70 27.52
CA ALA A 113 19.74 -41.78 26.57
C ALA A 113 21.18 -42.30 26.70
N THR A 114 22.16 -41.40 26.86
CA THR A 114 23.57 -41.75 27.05
C THR A 114 23.79 -42.54 28.34
N VAL A 115 23.14 -42.15 29.44
CA VAL A 115 23.21 -42.89 30.72
C VAL A 115 22.58 -44.27 30.60
N ALA A 116 21.40 -44.36 29.97
CA ALA A 116 20.73 -45.63 29.72
C ALA A 116 21.60 -46.56 28.84
N ALA A 117 22.14 -46.05 27.74
CA ALA A 117 23.04 -46.78 26.86
C ALA A 117 24.27 -47.31 27.61
N LYS A 118 24.92 -46.47 28.44
CA LYS A 118 26.05 -46.90 29.29
C LYS A 118 25.67 -48.03 30.25
N ARG A 119 24.48 -47.96 30.87
CA ARG A 119 23.97 -49.04 31.75
C ARG A 119 23.71 -50.33 30.97
N HIS A 120 23.12 -50.25 29.79
CA HIS A 120 22.91 -51.42 28.93
C HIS A 120 24.24 -52.07 28.52
N ILE A 121 25.22 -51.28 28.10
CA ILE A 121 26.57 -51.77 27.76
C ILE A 121 27.20 -52.45 28.98
N ALA A 122 27.14 -51.83 30.16
CA ALA A 122 27.70 -52.41 31.39
C ALA A 122 27.03 -53.74 31.76
N ALA A 123 25.69 -53.83 31.65
CA ALA A 123 24.96 -55.05 31.91
C ALA A 123 25.32 -56.16 30.91
N ALA A 124 25.43 -55.83 29.62
CA ALA A 124 25.86 -56.76 28.57
C ALA A 124 27.28 -57.27 28.83
N MET A 125 28.22 -56.39 29.18
CA MET A 125 29.60 -56.77 29.55
C MET A 125 29.64 -57.65 30.80
N GLY A 126 28.84 -57.33 31.83
CA GLY A 126 28.71 -58.14 33.04
C GLY A 126 28.16 -59.54 32.75
N SER A 127 27.13 -59.63 31.90
CA SER A 127 26.55 -60.90 31.44
C SER A 127 27.54 -61.72 30.61
N ALA A 128 28.28 -61.09 29.70
CA ALA A 128 29.32 -61.73 28.93
C ALA A 128 30.45 -62.26 29.83
N ALA A 129 30.89 -61.47 30.82
CA ALA A 129 31.89 -61.90 31.80
C ALA A 129 31.41 -63.06 32.67
N ALA A 130 30.16 -63.05 33.12
CA ALA A 130 29.55 -64.16 33.84
C ALA A 130 29.47 -65.43 32.96
N SER A 131 29.07 -65.27 31.71
CA SER A 131 29.03 -66.35 30.72
C SER A 131 30.42 -66.94 30.49
N MET A 132 31.46 -66.11 30.29
CA MET A 132 32.85 -66.55 30.17
C MET A 132 33.35 -67.27 31.42
N ARG A 133 33.07 -66.74 32.62
CA ARG A 133 33.42 -67.40 33.89
C ARG A 133 32.74 -68.75 34.04
N SER A 134 31.46 -68.83 33.66
CA SER A 134 30.72 -70.09 33.68
C SER A 134 31.32 -71.10 32.71
N ALA A 135 31.56 -70.71 31.45
CA ALA A 135 32.18 -71.56 30.44
C ALA A 135 33.58 -72.05 30.86
N TRP A 136 34.39 -71.17 31.46
CA TRP A 136 35.68 -71.54 32.04
C TRP A 136 35.54 -72.56 33.18
N LYS A 137 34.57 -72.37 34.09
CA LYS A 137 34.30 -73.30 35.19
C LYS A 137 33.82 -74.66 34.67
N THR A 138 33.01 -74.69 33.62
CA THR A 138 32.55 -75.93 32.97
C THR A 138 33.71 -76.63 32.25
N ALA A 139 34.57 -75.88 31.56
CA ALA A 139 35.78 -76.42 30.92
C ALA A 139 36.80 -76.97 31.94
N ALA A 140 36.95 -76.31 33.09
CA ALA A 140 37.81 -76.78 34.20
C ALA A 140 37.18 -77.92 35.03
N GLY A 141 35.88 -78.13 34.91
CA GLY A 141 35.10 -79.14 35.64
C GLY A 141 34.94 -80.49 34.91
N ASN A 142 35.33 -80.58 33.64
CA ASN A 142 35.33 -81.85 32.90
C ASN A 142 36.52 -82.74 33.33
N LYS A 143 36.46 -83.27 34.55
CA LYS A 143 37.09 -84.56 34.88
C LYS A 143 36.15 -85.66 34.43
N VAL A 144 36.53 -86.30 33.33
CA VAL A 144 35.98 -87.55 32.82
C VAL A 144 36.09 -88.60 33.92
N HIS A 145 34.97 -89.20 34.35
CA HIS A 145 35.00 -90.43 35.12
C HIS A 145 35.01 -91.62 34.15
N PRO A 146 36.05 -92.48 34.13
CA PRO A 146 35.96 -93.81 33.54
C PRO A 146 35.25 -94.78 34.50
N SER A 147 34.62 -95.78 33.91
CA SER A 147 33.72 -96.82 34.45
C SER A 147 34.03 -97.37 35.85
#